data_AF-A0AAD7UWU7-F1
#
_entry.id   AF-A0AAD7UWU7-F1
#
_cell.length_a   1.000
_cell.length_b   1.000
_cell.length_c   1.000
_cell.angle_alpha   90.00
_cell.angle_beta   90.00
_cell.angle_gamma   90.00
#
_symmetry.space_group_name_H-M   'P 1'
#
loop_
_entity.id
_entity.type
_entity.pdbx_description
1 polymer ?
#
loop_
_entity_poly.entity_id
_entity_poly.type
_entity_poly.pdbx_seq_one_letter_code
_entity_poly.pdbx_strand_id
1 'polypeptide(L)'
;MADCNPGTAREYVESYVKDQDLDSFLSEAQPQYDPSKKAPANASPQQRSEESTESENKSSLPLGYNRHQPTMNPMATGEEQQEKKQQKKEEEEIPQRPKIMWVVRDFMDQKREIHEKAIDNCADLHVDLLTCFKDGSWWDKAKMCEHQKQKFWKCYQSQKDFLKKANYKGPVSTPEHDKEIEREAILLSNQHRETTNNKQNDDDSA
;
A
#
# COMPACT_ATOMS: atom_id res chain seq x y z
N MET A 1 37.42 37.87 12.37
CA MET A 1 36.14 37.22 12.68
C MET A 1 35.37 37.10 11.39
N ALA A 2 34.98 35.89 10.97
CA ALA A 2 34.14 35.68 9.79
C ALA A 2 32.85 34.99 10.23
N ASP A 3 31.74 35.59 9.86
CA ASP A 3 30.39 35.35 10.32
C ASP A 3 29.89 33.94 10.01
N CYS A 4 29.44 33.22 11.04
CA CYS A 4 28.63 32.02 10.89
C CYS A 4 27.17 32.46 10.69
N ASN A 5 26.76 32.67 9.44
CA ASN A 5 25.34 32.80 9.11
C ASN A 5 24.80 31.38 8.91
N PRO A 6 23.88 30.86 9.75
CA PRO A 6 23.30 29.55 9.52
C PRO A 6 22.41 29.66 8.27
N GLY A 7 22.91 29.13 7.16
CA GLY A 7 22.18 29.09 5.90
C GLY A 7 20.77 28.57 6.12
N THR A 8 19.82 29.17 5.40
CA THR A 8 18.40 28.82 5.52
C THR A 8 18.21 27.33 5.24
N ALA A 9 17.18 26.69 5.83
CA ALA A 9 16.87 25.28 5.56
C ALA A 9 16.76 24.97 4.06
N ARG A 10 16.41 25.99 3.26
CA ARG A 10 16.42 25.95 1.80
C ARG A 10 17.81 25.74 1.21
N GLU A 11 18.83 26.45 1.67
CA GLU A 11 20.21 26.30 1.19
C GLU A 11 20.80 24.94 1.56
N TYR A 12 20.44 24.38 2.72
CA TYR A 12 20.85 23.03 3.12
C TYR A 12 20.20 21.94 2.24
N VAL A 13 18.92 22.11 1.88
CA VAL A 13 18.25 21.20 0.94
C VAL A 13 18.84 21.37 -0.47
N GLU A 14 19.09 22.58 -0.91
CA GLU A 14 19.70 22.86 -2.22
C GLU A 14 21.12 22.29 -2.33
N SER A 15 21.93 22.30 -1.26
CA SER A 15 23.26 21.68 -1.29
C SER A 15 23.19 20.17 -1.47
N TYR A 16 22.30 19.48 -0.75
CA TYR A 16 22.10 18.04 -0.89
C TYR A 16 21.61 17.62 -2.29
N VAL A 17 20.78 18.45 -2.91
CA VAL A 17 20.29 18.22 -4.28
C VAL A 17 21.39 18.48 -5.31
N LYS A 18 22.31 19.43 -5.06
CA LYS A 18 23.47 19.71 -5.92
C LYS A 18 24.59 18.67 -5.82
N ASP A 19 24.79 18.09 -4.63
CA ASP A 19 25.84 17.09 -4.39
C ASP A 19 25.52 15.74 -5.07
N GLN A 20 24.25 15.49 -5.39
CA GLN A 20 23.88 14.42 -6.29
C GLN A 20 23.80 14.99 -7.70
N ASP A 21 24.59 14.44 -8.62
CA ASP A 21 24.70 14.83 -10.04
C ASP A 21 23.41 14.49 -10.85
N LEU A 22 22.26 14.68 -10.22
CA LEU A 22 20.92 14.41 -10.71
C LEU A 22 20.57 15.35 -11.86
N ASP A 23 21.00 16.60 -11.83
CA ASP A 23 20.75 17.52 -12.94
C ASP A 23 21.45 17.04 -14.23
N SER A 24 22.68 16.55 -14.14
CA SER A 24 23.37 15.93 -15.27
C SER A 24 22.61 14.68 -15.74
N PHE A 25 22.24 13.79 -14.82
CA PHE A 25 21.53 12.56 -15.16
C PHE A 25 20.13 12.79 -15.76
N LEU A 26 19.39 13.77 -15.27
CA LEU A 26 18.07 14.15 -15.77
C LEU A 26 18.16 14.79 -17.16
N SER A 27 19.20 15.60 -17.39
CA SER A 27 19.44 16.20 -18.72
C SER A 27 19.87 15.18 -19.76
N GLU A 28 20.59 14.13 -19.36
CA GLU A 28 21.04 13.06 -20.25
C GLU A 28 19.95 12.01 -20.54
N ALA A 29 19.12 11.69 -19.54
CA ALA A 29 18.06 10.70 -19.67
C ALA A 29 16.77 11.24 -20.34
N GLN A 30 16.62 12.56 -20.47
CA GLN A 30 15.43 13.14 -21.09
C GLN A 30 15.65 13.43 -22.57
N PRO A 31 14.86 12.81 -23.48
CA PRO A 31 14.93 13.16 -24.88
C PRO A 31 14.40 14.58 -25.10
N GLN A 32 15.26 15.47 -25.62
CA GLN A 32 14.90 16.83 -25.98
C GLN A 32 13.84 16.80 -27.10
N TYR A 33 12.62 17.25 -26.80
CA TYR A 33 11.57 17.39 -27.80
C TYR A 33 11.89 18.57 -28.73
N ASP A 34 12.23 18.26 -29.98
CA ASP A 34 12.41 19.26 -31.04
C ASP A 34 11.15 19.29 -31.93
N PRO A 35 10.32 20.36 -31.85
CA PRO A 35 9.09 20.46 -32.62
C PRO A 35 9.31 20.56 -34.14
N SER A 36 10.55 20.73 -34.60
CA SER A 36 10.89 20.80 -36.03
C SER A 36 11.38 19.46 -36.62
N LYS A 37 11.63 18.44 -35.79
CA LYS A 37 12.04 17.11 -36.24
C LYS A 37 10.81 16.22 -36.44
N LYS A 38 10.60 15.70 -37.65
CA LYS A 38 9.58 14.67 -37.89
C LYS A 38 9.98 13.39 -37.15
N ALA A 39 9.05 12.81 -36.39
CA ALA A 39 9.23 11.56 -35.66
C ALA A 39 9.61 10.40 -36.61
N PRO A 40 10.45 9.44 -36.19
CA PRO A 40 10.69 8.22 -36.93
C PRO A 40 9.40 7.39 -37.03
N ALA A 41 9.14 6.81 -38.20
CA ALA A 41 7.89 6.17 -38.61
C ALA A 41 7.58 4.80 -37.94
N ASN A 42 7.90 4.64 -36.66
CA ASN A 42 7.59 3.41 -35.92
C ASN A 42 7.03 3.69 -34.52
N ALA A 43 5.89 4.37 -34.49
CA ALA A 43 4.96 4.36 -33.36
C ALA A 43 3.56 4.67 -33.89
N SER A 44 2.72 3.65 -34.07
CA SER A 44 1.33 3.87 -34.46
C SER A 44 0.50 4.36 -33.26
N PRO A 45 -0.33 5.43 -33.42
CA PRO A 45 -0.93 6.16 -32.32
C PRO A 45 -2.39 5.75 -32.05
N GLN A 46 -2.81 5.88 -30.79
CA GLN A 46 -4.21 5.98 -30.39
C GLN A 46 -4.87 7.20 -31.06
N GLN A 47 -6.09 7.05 -31.58
CA GLN A 47 -6.96 8.19 -31.92
C GLN A 47 -8.12 8.28 -30.92
N ARG A 48 -8.14 9.42 -30.22
CA ARG A 48 -9.26 9.98 -29.47
C ARG A 48 -9.88 11.07 -30.34
N SER A 49 -11.20 11.03 -30.52
CA SER A 49 -11.96 12.11 -31.13
C SER A 49 -13.14 12.44 -30.21
N GLU A 50 -13.20 13.69 -29.76
CA GLU A 50 -14.38 14.33 -29.18
C GLU A 50 -15.02 15.18 -30.27
N GLU A 51 -16.35 15.13 -30.44
CA GLU A 51 -17.16 16.34 -30.58
C GLU A 51 -18.62 16.07 -30.17
N SER A 52 -19.21 17.12 -29.63
CA SER A 52 -20.41 17.24 -28.80
C SER A 52 -21.71 17.35 -29.59
N THR A 53 -22.81 16.88 -29.01
CA THR A 53 -24.12 17.56 -29.14
C THR A 53 -24.89 17.47 -27.83
N GLU A 54 -25.41 18.63 -27.45
CA GLU A 54 -26.16 19.00 -26.26
C GLU A 54 -27.63 18.59 -26.33
N SER A 55 -28.22 18.20 -25.19
CA SER A 55 -29.59 18.60 -24.85
C SER A 55 -29.83 18.52 -23.34
N GLU A 56 -30.36 19.60 -22.80
CA GLU A 56 -30.74 19.87 -21.41
C GLU A 56 -31.69 18.83 -20.78
N ASN A 57 -31.54 18.55 -19.48
CA ASN A 57 -32.59 18.95 -18.53
C ASN A 57 -32.08 19.10 -17.08
N LYS A 58 -32.55 20.15 -16.42
CA LYS A 58 -32.11 20.67 -15.11
C LYS A 58 -32.68 19.86 -13.94
N SER A 59 -31.86 19.66 -12.91
CA SER A 59 -32.31 19.83 -11.52
C SER A 59 -31.16 20.31 -10.64
N SER A 60 -31.43 21.37 -9.89
CA SER A 60 -30.53 22.25 -9.15
C SER A 60 -30.21 21.75 -7.74
N LEU A 61 -28.98 21.98 -7.26
CA LEU A 61 -28.64 22.88 -6.14
C LEU A 61 -27.13 22.78 -5.78
N PRO A 62 -26.44 23.87 -5.39
CA PRO A 62 -24.99 23.91 -5.29
C PRO A 62 -24.50 23.73 -3.83
N LEU A 63 -23.45 22.93 -3.61
CA LEU A 63 -22.55 23.11 -2.47
C LEU A 63 -21.17 23.53 -2.99
N GLY A 64 -20.95 24.84 -3.04
CA GLY A 64 -19.62 25.40 -3.23
C GLY A 64 -18.80 25.15 -1.97
N TYR A 65 -17.72 24.38 -2.08
CA TYR A 65 -16.77 24.20 -0.99
C TYR A 65 -15.83 25.40 -0.93
N ASN A 66 -15.97 26.21 0.13
CA ASN A 66 -15.03 27.28 0.47
C ASN A 66 -13.68 26.66 0.89
N ARG A 67 -12.66 26.79 0.04
CA ARG A 67 -11.34 26.14 0.19
C ARG A 67 -10.36 26.85 1.13
N HIS A 68 -10.81 27.87 1.87
CA HIS A 68 -9.93 28.71 2.70
C HIS A 68 -10.54 29.03 4.06
N GLN A 69 -10.80 28.02 4.89
CA GLN A 69 -10.95 28.25 6.33
C GLN A 69 -9.79 27.62 7.10
N PRO A 70 -9.13 28.37 8.00
CA PRO A 70 -8.20 27.77 8.96
C PRO A 70 -8.99 26.82 9.88
N THR A 71 -8.42 25.63 10.13
CA THR A 71 -8.96 24.67 11.10
C THR A 71 -8.97 25.33 12.48
N MET A 72 -10.16 25.54 13.04
CA MET A 72 -10.30 25.93 14.43
C MET A 72 -10.24 24.68 15.31
N ASN A 73 -9.23 24.59 16.16
CA ASN A 73 -9.17 23.59 17.22
C ASN A 73 -10.25 23.93 18.27
N PRO A 74 -11.12 22.99 18.66
CA PRO A 74 -12.05 23.23 19.77
C PRO A 74 -11.28 23.18 21.09
N MET A 75 -10.78 24.33 21.53
CA MET A 75 -10.40 24.51 22.94
C MET A 75 -11.58 25.13 23.66
N ALA A 76 -12.10 24.43 24.67
CA ALA A 76 -13.06 24.98 25.60
C ALA A 76 -12.32 25.98 26.51
N THR A 77 -12.52 27.27 26.27
CA THR A 77 -12.16 28.33 27.20
C THR A 77 -13.16 28.30 28.35
N GLY A 78 -12.73 27.71 29.47
CA GLY A 78 -13.38 27.84 30.76
C GLY A 78 -12.34 28.35 31.75
N GLU A 79 -12.26 29.67 31.90
CA GLU A 79 -11.59 30.30 33.02
C GLU A 79 -12.59 30.38 34.18
N GLU A 80 -12.34 29.66 35.27
CA GLU A 80 -12.45 30.18 36.65
C GLU A 80 -11.98 29.13 37.68
N GLN A 81 -10.77 29.35 38.18
CA GLN A 81 -10.32 29.23 39.59
C GLN A 81 -10.53 27.89 40.33
N GLN A 82 -9.44 27.23 40.76
CA GLN A 82 -8.78 27.51 42.06
C GLN A 82 -7.82 26.37 42.47
N GLU A 83 -6.57 26.75 42.70
CA GLU A 83 -5.57 26.20 43.64
C GLU A 83 -5.78 24.78 44.21
N LYS A 84 -4.86 23.85 43.86
CA LYS A 84 -4.05 23.11 44.86
C LYS A 84 -2.99 22.20 44.23
N LYS A 85 -1.84 22.21 44.92
CA LYS A 85 -0.68 21.30 44.84
C LYS A 85 0.34 21.55 43.74
N GLN A 86 1.19 22.53 44.02
CA GLN A 86 2.63 22.42 43.80
C GLN A 86 3.15 21.19 44.56
N GLN A 87 3.19 20.04 43.91
CA GLN A 87 4.03 18.90 44.32
C GLN A 87 4.68 18.33 43.06
N LYS A 88 5.89 18.82 42.80
CA LYS A 88 7.04 18.05 42.32
C LYS A 88 6.68 16.87 41.41
N LYS A 89 6.51 17.16 40.12
CA LYS A 89 6.66 16.16 39.06
C LYS A 89 7.53 16.73 37.95
N GLU A 90 8.80 16.88 38.30
CA GLU A 90 9.90 16.81 37.33
C GLU A 90 9.98 15.34 36.91
N GLU A 91 9.01 14.92 36.08
CA GLU A 91 9.09 13.69 35.30
C GLU A 91 9.26 14.16 33.88
N GLU A 92 10.53 14.34 33.52
CA GLU A 92 11.08 13.91 32.25
C GLU A 92 10.09 14.01 31.08
N GLU A 93 10.11 15.14 30.39
CA GLU A 93 9.65 15.26 29.01
C GLU A 93 10.56 14.39 28.11
N ILE A 94 10.50 13.07 28.30
CA ILE A 94 11.02 12.11 27.35
C ILE A 94 10.16 12.30 26.11
N PRO A 95 10.75 12.55 24.92
CA PRO A 95 9.97 12.72 23.72
C PRO A 95 9.13 11.46 23.55
N GLN A 96 7.80 11.56 23.50
CA GLN A 96 6.93 10.39 23.26
C GLN A 96 7.01 9.88 21.81
N ARG A 97 7.85 10.49 20.97
CA ARG A 97 8.03 10.18 19.55
C ARG A 97 8.72 8.83 19.22
N PRO A 98 9.70 8.30 19.98
CA PRO A 98 10.39 7.06 19.62
C PRO A 98 9.52 5.82 19.86
N LYS A 99 8.63 5.84 20.87
CA LYS A 99 7.74 4.70 21.19
C LYS A 99 6.71 4.46 20.09
N ILE A 100 6.15 5.52 19.50
CA ILE A 100 5.19 5.41 18.40
C ILE A 100 5.86 4.86 17.14
N MET A 101 7.09 5.31 16.83
CA MET A 101 7.83 4.81 15.68
C MET A 101 8.17 3.33 15.79
N TRP A 102 8.55 2.86 16.97
CA TRP A 102 8.87 1.45 17.21
C TRP A 102 7.65 0.55 17.01
N VAL A 103 6.50 0.94 17.59
CA VAL A 103 5.24 0.22 17.42
C VAL A 103 4.81 0.15 15.94
N VAL A 104 4.93 1.26 15.20
CA VAL A 104 4.59 1.27 13.76
C VAL A 104 5.49 0.33 12.96
N ARG A 105 6.79 0.30 13.28
CA ARG A 105 7.75 -0.61 12.63
C ARG A 105 7.40 -2.07 12.91
N ASP A 106 7.12 -2.42 14.15
CA ASP A 106 6.75 -3.78 14.54
C ASP A 106 5.46 -4.25 13.83
N PHE A 107 4.46 -3.36 13.68
CA PHE A 107 3.25 -3.67 12.92
C PHE A 107 3.50 -3.87 11.42
N MET A 108 4.44 -3.13 10.83
CA MET A 108 4.80 -3.32 9.42
C MET A 108 5.59 -4.61 9.21
N ASP A 109 6.49 -4.94 10.13
CA ASP A 109 7.23 -6.19 10.14
C ASP A 109 6.26 -7.38 10.31
N GLN A 110 5.30 -7.28 11.23
CA GLN A 110 4.24 -8.28 11.39
C GLN A 110 3.41 -8.44 10.11
N LYS A 111 3.01 -7.33 9.48
CA LYS A 111 2.22 -7.38 8.25
C LYS A 111 2.99 -8.03 7.10
N ARG A 112 4.30 -7.78 7.01
CA ARG A 112 5.18 -8.41 6.04
C ARG A 112 5.28 -9.92 6.28
N GLU A 113 5.49 -10.32 7.53
CA GLU A 113 5.57 -11.73 7.92
C GLU A 113 4.25 -12.48 7.64
N ILE A 114 3.11 -11.87 7.96
CA ILE A 114 1.79 -12.42 7.62
C ILE A 114 1.64 -12.58 6.10
N HIS A 115 2.12 -11.60 5.33
CA HIS A 115 2.03 -11.63 3.87
C HIS A 115 2.88 -12.75 3.27
N GLU A 116 4.15 -12.84 3.67
CA GLU A 116 5.07 -13.90 3.24
C GLU A 116 4.48 -15.26 3.60
N LYS A 117 4.01 -15.43 4.85
CA LYS A 117 3.45 -16.71 5.29
C LYS A 117 2.15 -17.10 4.58
N ALA A 118 1.29 -16.13 4.27
CA ALA A 118 0.08 -16.38 3.51
C ALA A 118 0.38 -16.84 2.07
N ILE A 119 1.45 -16.32 1.45
CA ILE A 119 1.90 -16.77 0.13
C ILE A 119 2.46 -18.19 0.22
N ASP A 120 3.34 -18.47 1.18
CA ASP A 120 3.96 -19.78 1.36
C ASP A 120 2.91 -20.88 1.54
N ASN A 121 1.90 -20.62 2.37
CA ASN A 121 0.84 -21.60 2.61
C ASN A 121 -0.02 -21.84 1.37
N CYS A 122 -0.14 -20.87 0.46
CA CYS A 122 -0.89 -20.97 -0.80
C CYS A 122 0.02 -21.18 -2.02
N ALA A 123 1.28 -21.60 -1.81
CA ALA A 123 2.28 -21.70 -2.87
C ALA A 123 1.89 -22.70 -3.97
N ASP A 124 1.22 -23.80 -3.64
CA ASP A 124 0.73 -24.78 -4.61
C ASP A 124 -0.19 -24.10 -5.66
N LEU A 125 -1.18 -23.33 -5.19
CA LEU A 125 -2.10 -22.59 -6.08
C LEU A 125 -1.39 -21.49 -6.87
N HIS A 126 -0.31 -20.94 -6.31
CA HIS A 126 0.54 -19.99 -7.02
C HIS A 126 1.30 -20.67 -8.16
N VAL A 127 1.82 -21.89 -7.93
CA VAL A 127 2.44 -22.71 -8.97
C VAL A 127 1.43 -23.05 -10.06
N ASP A 128 0.19 -23.41 -9.71
CA ASP A 128 -0.87 -23.71 -10.70
C ASP A 128 -1.20 -22.48 -11.56
N LEU A 129 -1.25 -21.29 -10.95
CA LEU A 129 -1.45 -20.04 -11.68
C LEU A 129 -0.31 -19.77 -12.67
N LEU A 130 0.95 -19.93 -12.24
CA LEU A 130 2.11 -19.77 -13.11
C LEU A 130 2.15 -20.82 -14.22
N THR A 131 1.73 -22.04 -13.91
CA THR A 131 1.64 -23.13 -14.89
C THR A 131 0.60 -22.81 -15.95
N CYS A 132 -0.55 -22.24 -15.59
CA CYS A 132 -1.54 -21.77 -16.56
C CYS A 132 -0.96 -20.69 -17.50
N PHE A 133 -0.17 -19.74 -17.00
CA PHE A 133 0.46 -18.73 -17.85
C PHE A 133 1.47 -19.33 -18.83
N LYS A 134 2.20 -20.36 -18.43
CA LYS A 134 3.23 -21.02 -19.26
C LYS A 134 2.58 -21.99 -20.25
N ASP A 135 1.83 -22.96 -19.74
CA ASP A 135 1.42 -24.15 -20.47
C ASP A 135 -0.11 -24.24 -20.69
N GLY A 136 -0.86 -23.24 -20.25
CA GLY A 136 -2.33 -23.22 -20.37
C GLY A 136 -2.85 -23.10 -21.80
N SER A 137 -4.14 -23.45 -21.95
CA SER A 137 -4.88 -23.32 -23.20
C SER A 137 -4.90 -21.87 -23.70
N TRP A 138 -5.05 -21.67 -25.02
CA TRP A 138 -5.20 -20.33 -25.59
C TRP A 138 -6.34 -19.58 -24.89
N TRP A 139 -7.50 -20.21 -24.70
CA TRP A 139 -8.65 -19.58 -24.05
C TRP A 139 -8.35 -19.13 -22.62
N ASP A 140 -7.60 -19.92 -21.85
CA ASP A 140 -7.21 -19.56 -20.49
C ASP A 140 -6.21 -18.41 -20.47
N LYS A 141 -5.26 -18.41 -21.41
CA LYS A 141 -4.32 -17.30 -21.61
C LYS A 141 -5.04 -16.01 -22.02
N ALA A 142 -6.03 -16.10 -22.89
CA ALA A 142 -6.85 -14.96 -23.30
C ALA A 142 -7.64 -14.36 -22.12
N LYS A 143 -8.07 -15.21 -21.18
CA LYS A 143 -8.70 -14.79 -19.91
C LYS A 143 -7.69 -14.55 -18.78
N MET A 144 -6.39 -14.48 -19.07
CA MET A 144 -5.32 -14.23 -18.09
C MET A 144 -5.38 -15.17 -16.88
N CYS A 145 -5.71 -16.44 -17.10
CA CYS A 145 -5.80 -17.47 -16.07
C CYS A 145 -6.71 -17.09 -14.90
N GLU A 146 -7.83 -16.42 -15.19
CA GLU A 146 -8.73 -15.86 -14.18
C GLU A 146 -9.19 -16.89 -13.14
N HIS A 147 -9.47 -18.13 -13.57
CA HIS A 147 -9.92 -19.19 -12.67
C HIS A 147 -8.87 -19.53 -11.60
N GLN A 148 -7.64 -19.80 -12.03
CA GLN A 148 -6.52 -20.12 -11.13
C GLN A 148 -6.15 -18.91 -10.26
N LYS A 149 -6.25 -17.71 -10.84
CA LYS A 149 -6.03 -16.45 -10.11
C LYS A 149 -7.05 -16.31 -8.98
N GLN A 150 -8.34 -16.53 -9.23
CA GLN A 150 -9.37 -16.44 -8.20
C GLN A 150 -9.16 -17.47 -7.08
N LYS A 151 -8.75 -18.70 -7.39
CA LYS A 151 -8.40 -19.72 -6.37
C LYS A 151 -7.28 -19.24 -5.46
N PHE A 152 -6.17 -18.78 -6.04
CA PHE A 152 -5.03 -18.25 -5.30
C PHE A 152 -5.46 -17.09 -4.37
N TRP A 153 -6.20 -16.11 -4.89
CA TRP A 153 -6.63 -14.95 -4.10
C TRP A 153 -7.58 -15.32 -2.96
N LYS A 154 -8.48 -16.30 -3.16
CA LYS A 154 -9.35 -16.81 -2.09
C LYS A 154 -8.54 -17.45 -0.95
N CYS A 155 -7.59 -18.33 -1.29
CA CYS A 155 -6.68 -18.94 -0.31
C CYS A 155 -5.89 -17.87 0.44
N TYR A 156 -5.23 -16.98 -0.31
CA TYR A 156 -4.37 -15.94 0.23
C TYR A 156 -5.12 -14.98 1.15
N GLN A 157 -6.33 -14.54 0.77
CA GLN A 157 -7.14 -13.65 1.60
C GLN A 157 -7.62 -14.35 2.88
N SER A 158 -8.10 -15.60 2.76
CA SER A 158 -8.49 -16.40 3.92
C SER A 158 -7.32 -16.60 4.89
N GLN A 159 -6.12 -16.86 4.36
CA GLN A 159 -4.93 -17.03 5.17
C GLN A 159 -4.53 -15.76 5.89
N LYS A 160 -4.45 -14.66 5.14
CA LYS A 160 -4.12 -13.34 5.72
C LYS A 160 -5.11 -12.95 6.82
N ASP A 161 -6.40 -13.24 6.63
CA ASP A 161 -7.42 -12.93 7.63
C ASP A 161 -7.33 -13.85 8.86
N PHE A 162 -6.96 -15.12 8.67
CA PHE A 162 -6.67 -16.06 9.77
C PHE A 162 -5.46 -15.59 10.60
N LEU A 163 -4.32 -15.37 9.96
CA LEU A 163 -3.06 -14.97 10.63
C LEU A 163 -3.19 -13.63 11.37
N LYS A 164 -3.96 -12.69 10.82
CA LYS A 164 -4.28 -11.42 11.48
C LYS A 164 -5.14 -11.62 12.73
N LYS A 165 -6.18 -12.45 12.64
CA LYS A 165 -7.07 -12.73 13.79
C LYS A 165 -6.35 -13.49 14.89
N ALA A 166 -5.43 -14.39 14.52
CA ALA A 166 -4.59 -15.14 15.44
C ALA A 166 -3.42 -14.32 16.02
N ASN A 167 -3.21 -13.08 15.56
CA ASN A 167 -2.11 -12.22 15.98
C ASN A 167 -0.70 -12.84 15.77
N TYR A 168 -0.53 -13.55 14.66
CA TYR A 168 0.75 -14.15 14.28
C TYR A 168 1.88 -13.12 14.25
N LYS A 169 3.01 -13.42 14.92
CA LYS A 169 4.18 -12.55 15.06
C LYS A 169 3.87 -11.12 15.55
N GLY A 170 2.83 -10.98 16.36
CA GLY A 170 2.52 -9.72 17.01
C GLY A 170 3.55 -9.35 18.09
N PRO A 171 3.61 -8.09 18.52
CA PRO A 171 4.60 -7.59 19.49
C PRO A 171 4.53 -8.27 20.88
N VAL A 172 3.43 -8.97 21.18
CA VAL A 172 3.20 -9.69 22.46
C VAL A 172 3.17 -11.22 22.24
N SER A 173 3.39 -11.72 21.02
CA SER A 173 3.31 -13.15 20.73
C SER A 173 4.53 -13.90 21.25
N THR A 174 4.33 -15.14 21.71
CA THR A 174 5.42 -16.06 22.07
C THR A 174 5.78 -16.94 20.88
N PRO A 175 7.04 -17.36 20.73
CA PRO A 175 7.46 -18.20 19.61
C PRO A 175 6.78 -19.57 19.61
N GLU A 176 6.35 -20.08 20.77
CA GLU A 176 5.56 -21.30 20.87
C GLU A 176 4.14 -21.11 20.31
N HIS A 177 3.51 -19.96 20.59
CA HIS A 177 2.18 -19.64 20.08
C HIS A 177 2.21 -19.43 18.56
N ASP A 178 3.22 -18.74 18.04
CA ASP A 178 3.39 -18.54 16.60
C ASP A 178 3.51 -19.88 15.84
N LYS A 179 4.20 -20.88 16.41
CA LYS A 179 4.28 -22.24 15.83
C LYS A 179 2.95 -22.99 15.86
N GLU A 180 2.13 -22.77 16.87
CA GLU A 180 0.78 -23.34 16.92
C GLU A 180 -0.07 -22.76 15.78
N ILE A 181 -0.08 -21.43 15.66
CA ILE A 181 -0.79 -20.72 14.61
C ILE A 181 -0.30 -21.18 13.23
N GLU A 182 1.00 -21.38 13.06
CA GLU A 182 1.57 -21.89 11.81
C GLU A 182 1.04 -23.29 11.45
N ARG A 183 0.94 -24.19 12.43
CA ARG A 183 0.36 -25.52 12.21
C ARG A 183 -1.10 -25.45 11.81
N GLU A 184 -1.90 -24.65 12.51
CA GLU A 184 -3.31 -24.44 12.18
C GLU A 184 -3.50 -23.82 10.79
N ALA A 185 -2.64 -22.86 10.45
CA ALA A 185 -2.59 -22.21 9.15
C ALA A 185 -2.35 -23.22 8.00
N ILE A 186 -1.46 -24.19 8.19
CA ILE A 186 -1.22 -25.25 7.21
C ILE A 186 -2.47 -26.12 7.02
N LEU A 187 -3.15 -26.49 8.11
CA LEU A 187 -4.38 -27.28 8.04
C LEU A 187 -5.48 -26.56 7.26
N LEU A 188 -5.67 -25.26 7.51
CA LEU A 188 -6.61 -24.42 6.78
C LEU A 188 -6.29 -24.35 5.28
N SER A 189 -5.01 -24.28 4.91
CA SER A 189 -4.61 -24.28 3.50
C SER A 189 -4.93 -25.60 2.81
N ASN A 190 -4.64 -26.73 3.47
CA ASN A 190 -4.96 -28.05 2.96
C ASN A 190 -6.47 -28.21 2.72
N GLN A 191 -7.30 -27.72 3.64
CA GLN A 191 -8.75 -27.71 3.47
C GLN A 191 -9.20 -26.89 2.26
N HIS A 192 -8.64 -25.68 2.08
CA HIS A 192 -8.96 -24.86 0.89
C HIS A 192 -8.60 -25.60 -0.40
N ARG A 193 -7.44 -26.24 -0.46
CA ARG A 193 -7.01 -27.03 -1.62
C ARG A 193 -8.04 -28.11 -1.96
N GLU A 194 -8.49 -28.90 -0.98
CA GLU A 194 -9.49 -29.95 -1.19
C GLU A 194 -10.81 -29.39 -1.73
N THR A 195 -11.31 -28.29 -1.18
CA THR A 195 -12.55 -27.66 -1.67
C THR A 195 -12.41 -27.14 -3.11
N THR A 196 -11.24 -26.61 -3.48
CA THR A 196 -11.00 -26.12 -4.84
C THR A 196 -10.84 -27.22 -5.87
N ASN A 197 -10.33 -28.39 -5.46
CA ASN A 197 -10.18 -29.56 -6.33
C ASN A 197 -11.53 -30.23 -6.57
N ASN A 198 -12.35 -30.41 -5.52
CA ASN A 198 -13.68 -31.00 -5.67
C ASN A 198 -14.57 -30.15 -6.59
N LYS A 199 -14.55 -28.83 -6.42
CA LYS A 199 -15.35 -27.92 -7.26
C LYS A 199 -14.97 -27.96 -8.74
N GLN A 200 -13.69 -28.17 -9.05
CA GLN A 200 -13.23 -28.29 -10.45
C GLN A 200 -13.85 -29.50 -11.15
N ASN A 201 -13.95 -30.65 -10.47
CA ASN A 201 -14.47 -31.89 -11.05
C ASN A 201 -15.96 -31.79 -11.39
N ASP A 202 -16.72 -30.95 -10.68
CA ASP A 202 -18.12 -30.69 -10.94
C ASP A 202 -18.33 -29.81 -12.18
N ASP A 203 -17.47 -28.80 -12.39
CA ASP A 203 -17.55 -27.89 -13.53
C ASP A 203 -17.12 -28.54 -14.86
N ASP A 204 -16.26 -29.57 -14.83
CA ASP A 204 -15.84 -30.34 -16.02
C ASP A 204 -16.83 -31.49 -16.38
N SER A 205 -17.81 -31.78 -15.51
CA SER A 205 -18.84 -32.83 -15.73
C SER A 205 -20.21 -32.29 -16.20
N ALA A 206 -20.35 -30.97 -16.35
CA ALA A 206 -21.58 -30.29 -16.77
C ALA A 206 -21.43 -29.63 -18.14
#